data_AF-A0A392RRD4-F1
#
_entry.id   AF-A0A392RRD4-F1
#
_cell.length_a   1.000
_cell.length_b   1.000
_cell.length_c   1.000
_cell.angle_alpha   90.00
_cell.angle_beta   90.00
_cell.angle_gamma   90.00
#
_symmetry.space_group_name_H-M   'P 1'
#
loop_
_entity.id
_entity.type
_entity.pdbx_description
1 polymer ?
#
loop_
_entity_poly.entity_id
_entity_poly.type
_entity_poly.pdbx_seq_one_letter_code
_entity_poly.pdbx_strand_id
1 'polypeptide(L)'
;MRGLSDHCPLVLAASEEDWGPRPSRMLKCWKDVPGYNLFVKNKWNSFQVDGWGGYVLKEKFKMIKSALKEWHMSHTQNLPSQIESLKDRLAALDEKGEEEDLSDAELTELHGVASDIHS
;
A
#
# COMPACT_ATOMS: atom_id res chain seq x y z
N MET A 1 -23.24 -32.27 33.52
CA MET A 1 -22.36 -31.47 32.64
C MET A 1 -22.81 -30.02 32.75
N ARG A 2 -21.89 -29.10 33.07
CA ARG A 2 -22.19 -27.69 33.36
C ARG A 2 -22.57 -26.98 32.06
N GLY A 3 -23.71 -26.30 32.08
CA GLY A 3 -24.20 -25.49 30.96
C GLY A 3 -23.24 -24.36 30.63
N LEU A 4 -23.13 -24.06 29.34
CA LEU A 4 -22.43 -22.91 28.81
C LEU A 4 -23.06 -21.64 29.41
N SER A 5 -22.24 -20.79 30.02
CA SER A 5 -22.73 -19.53 30.57
C SER A 5 -22.89 -18.51 29.45
N ASP A 6 -24.09 -17.96 29.27
CA ASP A 6 -24.43 -16.88 28.32
C ASP A 6 -23.91 -15.51 28.79
N HIS A 7 -22.71 -15.46 29.37
CA HIS A 7 -22.09 -14.20 29.76
C HIS A 7 -21.58 -13.47 28.52
N CYS A 8 -22.34 -12.50 28.04
CA CYS A 8 -21.87 -11.44 27.15
C CYS A 8 -21.37 -10.28 28.02
N PRO A 9 -20.05 -10.14 28.27
CA PRO A 9 -19.55 -9.03 29.06
C PRO A 9 -19.79 -7.72 28.31
N LEU A 10 -20.54 -6.81 28.91
CA LEU A 10 -20.65 -5.43 28.46
C LEU A 10 -19.33 -4.72 28.74
N VAL A 11 -18.57 -4.45 27.69
CA VAL A 11 -17.33 -3.66 27.77
C VAL A 11 -17.73 -2.20 27.98
N LEU A 12 -17.62 -1.75 29.24
CA LEU A 12 -17.80 -0.34 29.59
C LEU A 12 -16.47 0.39 29.39
N ALA A 13 -16.38 1.24 28.37
CA ALA A 13 -15.27 2.16 28.19
C ALA A 13 -15.59 3.49 28.91
N ALA A 14 -14.78 3.86 29.91
CA ALA A 14 -15.02 5.05 30.74
C ALA A 14 -14.67 6.38 30.03
N SER A 15 -14.06 6.32 28.85
CA SER A 15 -13.79 7.48 28.01
C SER A 15 -13.52 7.02 26.58
N GLU A 16 -14.40 7.37 25.65
CA GLU A 16 -13.98 7.50 24.26
C GLU A 16 -13.17 8.78 24.15
N GLU A 17 -11.85 8.67 24.03
CA GLU A 17 -11.07 9.74 23.42
C GLU A 17 -11.40 9.76 21.92
N ASP A 18 -12.56 10.32 21.58
CA ASP A 18 -12.93 10.59 20.19
C ASP A 18 -12.15 11.82 19.71
N TRP A 19 -10.91 11.58 19.28
CA TRP A 19 -10.07 12.56 18.59
C TRP A 19 -10.61 12.94 17.20
N GLY A 20 -11.82 12.49 16.85
CA GLY A 20 -12.45 12.69 15.57
C GLY A 20 -11.89 11.77 14.48
N PRO A 21 -12.39 11.92 13.24
CA PRO A 21 -11.90 11.13 12.12
C PRO A 21 -10.41 11.34 11.92
N ARG A 22 -9.67 10.22 11.88
CA ARG A 22 -8.21 10.20 11.75
C ARG A 22 -7.75 11.21 10.67
N PRO A 23 -6.96 12.25 11.02
CA PRO A 23 -6.69 13.40 10.14
C PRO A 23 -6.04 13.02 8.80
N SER A 24 -5.30 11.91 8.78
CA SER A 24 -4.74 11.34 7.56
C SER A 24 -4.96 9.82 7.52
N ARG A 25 -5.42 9.34 6.37
CA ARG A 25 -5.40 7.92 5.98
C ARG A 25 -4.24 7.74 5.02
N MET A 26 -3.03 7.65 5.56
CA MET A 26 -1.86 7.26 4.79
C MET A 26 -1.88 5.74 4.62
N LEU A 27 -1.61 5.23 3.41
CA LEU A 27 -1.44 3.80 3.23
C LEU A 27 -0.16 3.35 3.92
N LYS A 28 -0.25 2.28 4.70
CA LYS A 28 0.87 1.78 5.51
C LYS A 28 2.07 1.37 4.65
N CYS A 29 1.82 0.89 3.44
CA CYS A 29 2.83 0.44 2.48
C CYS A 29 3.65 1.58 1.85
N TRP A 30 3.20 2.84 1.92
CA TRP A 30 3.96 3.95 1.32
C TRP A 30 5.36 4.10 1.89
N LYS A 31 5.53 3.77 3.18
CA LYS A 31 6.84 3.82 3.85
C LYS A 31 7.83 2.76 3.35
N ASP A 32 7.31 1.71 2.74
CA ASP A 32 8.09 0.56 2.26
C ASP A 32 8.59 0.80 0.83
N VAL A 33 8.08 1.84 0.14
CA VAL A 33 8.54 2.24 -1.19
C VAL A 33 9.92 2.92 -1.08
N PRO A 34 10.95 2.45 -1.84
CA PRO A 34 12.27 3.06 -1.83
C PRO A 34 12.22 4.57 -2.10
N GLY A 35 12.96 5.35 -1.32
CA GLY A 35 13.00 6.80 -1.45
C GLY A 35 11.89 7.57 -0.71
N TYR A 36 10.91 6.90 -0.10
CA TYR A 36 9.83 7.54 0.67
C TYR A 36 10.36 8.56 1.70
N ASN A 37 11.30 8.15 2.56
CA ASN A 37 11.82 9.02 3.62
C ASN A 37 12.53 10.26 3.07
N LEU A 38 13.29 10.09 1.98
CA LEU A 38 13.99 11.19 1.32
C LEU A 38 12.98 12.16 0.67
N PHE A 39 11.97 11.62 -0.01
CA PHE A 39 10.89 12.41 -0.60
C PHE A 39 10.16 13.25 0.45
N VAL A 40 9.73 12.63 1.55
CA VAL A 40 9.01 13.31 2.63
C VAL A 40 9.87 14.40 3.25
N LYS A 41 11.13 14.12 3.56
CA LYS A 41 12.07 15.10 4.13
C LYS A 41 12.26 16.30 3.19
N ASN A 42 12.49 16.05 1.91
CA ASN A 42 12.70 17.11 0.92
C ASN A 42 11.45 17.98 0.75
N LYS A 43 10.27 17.36 0.59
CA LYS A 43 9.00 18.10 0.49
C LYS A 43 8.71 18.91 1.75
N TRP A 44 8.88 18.32 2.93
CA TRP A 44 8.64 18.98 4.20
C TRP A 44 9.48 20.25 4.37
N ASN A 45 10.76 20.20 3.99
CA ASN A 45 11.68 21.34 4.06
C ASN A 45 11.38 22.39 2.98
N SER A 46 10.79 21.99 1.85
CA SER A 46 10.42 22.92 0.78
C SER A 46 9.17 23.77 1.09
N PHE A 47 8.29 23.29 1.98
CA PHE A 47 7.04 23.97 2.30
C PHE A 47 7.28 25.20 3.18
N GLN A 48 6.93 26.36 2.63
CA GLN A 48 6.88 27.64 3.33
C GLN A 48 5.41 27.97 3.61
N VAL A 49 5.06 28.11 4.89
CA VAL A 49 3.72 28.47 5.36
C VAL A 49 3.88 29.43 6.53
N ASP A 50 3.22 30.58 6.45
CA ASP A 50 3.24 31.60 7.49
C ASP A 50 2.00 31.51 8.38
N GLY A 51 2.13 31.92 9.64
CA GLY A 51 1.04 31.99 10.62
C GLY A 51 1.41 31.40 11.97
N TRP A 52 0.40 31.19 12.82
CA TRP A 52 0.62 30.54 14.12
C TRP A 52 0.97 29.06 13.97
N GLY A 53 1.76 28.51 14.90
CA GLY A 53 2.35 27.18 14.77
C GLY A 53 1.35 26.06 14.48
N GLY A 54 0.14 26.11 15.05
CA GLY A 54 -0.91 25.13 14.78
C GLY A 54 -1.41 25.17 13.32
N TYR A 55 -1.55 26.37 12.74
CA TYR A 55 -1.93 26.55 11.35
C TYR A 55 -0.82 26.11 10.40
N VAL A 56 0.42 26.52 10.68
CA VAL A 56 1.59 26.09 9.91
C VAL A 56 1.66 24.56 9.86
N LEU A 57 1.53 23.89 11.00
CA LEU A 57 1.57 22.44 11.08
C LEU A 57 0.42 21.78 10.29
N LYS A 58 -0.81 22.28 10.47
CA LYS A 58 -2.00 21.80 9.76
C LYS A 58 -1.84 21.88 8.23
N GLU A 59 -1.40 23.02 7.70
CA GLU A 59 -1.23 23.20 6.26
C GLU A 59 -0.06 22.38 5.72
N LYS A 60 1.08 22.28 6.44
CA LYS A 60 2.18 21.40 6.03
C LYS A 60 1.74 19.92 5.95
N PHE A 61 0.91 19.44 6.88
CA PHE A 61 0.33 18.09 6.80
C PHE A 61 -0.64 17.92 5.63
N LYS A 62 -1.41 18.96 5.28
CA LYS A 62 -2.28 18.92 4.10
C LYS A 62 -1.45 18.86 2.82
N MET A 63 -0.37 19.64 2.72
CA MET A 63 0.53 19.65 1.57
C MET A 63 1.29 18.33 1.40
N ILE A 64 1.81 17.74 2.48
CA ILE A 64 2.54 16.47 2.39
C ILE A 64 1.61 15.33 1.94
N LYS A 65 0.35 15.33 2.41
CA LYS A 65 -0.66 14.35 1.99
C LYS A 65 -0.92 14.42 0.48
N SER A 66 -1.07 15.63 -0.07
CA SER A 66 -1.25 15.81 -1.53
C SER A 66 -0.01 15.37 -2.31
N ALA A 67 1.18 15.80 -1.88
CA ALA A 67 2.43 15.45 -2.53
C ALA A 67 2.67 13.92 -2.55
N LEU A 68 2.37 13.23 -1.45
CA LEU A 68 2.47 11.77 -1.38
C LEU A 68 1.46 11.07 -2.29
N LYS A 69 0.25 11.61 -2.44
CA LYS A 69 -0.74 11.06 -3.37
C LYS A 69 -0.26 11.14 -4.81
N GLU A 70 0.30 12.28 -5.22
CA GLU A 70 0.87 12.48 -6.55
C GLU A 70 2.09 11.57 -6.78
N TRP A 71 2.98 11.50 -5.80
CA TRP A 71 4.17 10.64 -5.84
C TRP A 71 3.80 9.17 -5.98
N HIS A 72 2.81 8.71 -5.21
CA HIS A 72 2.28 7.36 -5.36
C HIS A 72 1.71 7.13 -6.75
N MET A 73 0.86 8.04 -7.26
CA MET A 73 0.31 7.90 -8.61
C MET A 73 1.41 7.79 -9.68
N SER A 74 2.47 8.60 -9.62
CA SER A 74 3.56 8.50 -10.59
C SER A 74 4.38 7.22 -10.45
N HIS A 75 4.53 6.69 -9.23
CA HIS A 75 5.28 5.45 -8.98
C HIS A 75 4.45 4.19 -9.26
N THR A 76 3.12 4.25 -9.15
CA THR A 76 2.23 3.09 -9.33
C THR A 76 1.49 3.09 -10.66
N GLN A 77 1.67 4.09 -11.52
CA GLN A 77 0.97 4.15 -12.82
C GLN A 77 1.28 2.96 -13.74
N ASN A 78 2.49 2.39 -13.63
CA ASN A 78 2.89 1.23 -14.43
C ASN A 78 2.62 -0.12 -13.73
N LEU A 79 2.04 -0.14 -12.52
CA LEU A 79 1.77 -1.40 -11.82
C LEU A 79 0.66 -2.22 -12.51
N PRO A 80 -0.49 -1.64 -12.89
CA PRO A 80 -1.54 -2.39 -13.59
C PRO A 80 -1.05 -2.99 -14.91
N SER A 81 -0.31 -2.21 -15.70
CA SER A 81 0.24 -2.67 -16.98
C SER A 81 1.34 -3.72 -16.81
N GLN A 82 2.17 -3.62 -15.76
CA GLN A 82 3.13 -4.68 -15.43
C GLN A 82 2.43 -5.97 -15.00
N ILE A 83 1.38 -5.88 -14.16
CA ILE A 83 0.59 -7.04 -13.75
C ILE A 83 -0.10 -7.69 -14.96
N GLU A 84 -0.68 -6.89 -15.86
CA GLU A 84 -1.30 -7.37 -17.10
C GLU A 84 -0.26 -8.08 -17.98
N SER A 85 0.90 -7.47 -18.22
CA SER A 85 1.99 -8.10 -18.97
C SER A 85 2.50 -9.40 -18.34
N LEU A 86 2.55 -9.48 -17.01
CA LEU A 86 2.93 -10.72 -16.30
C LEU A 86 1.85 -11.79 -16.45
N LYS A 87 0.57 -11.43 -16.41
CA LYS A 87 -0.55 -12.34 -16.64
C LYS A 87 -0.57 -12.88 -18.07
N ASP A 88 -0.35 -12.03 -19.07
CA ASP A 88 -0.29 -12.44 -20.47
C ASP A 88 0.86 -13.43 -20.71
N ARG A 89 2.00 -13.17 -20.08
CA ARG A 89 3.18 -14.04 -20.16
C ARG A 89 2.97 -15.38 -19.44
N LEU A 90 2.27 -15.37 -18.30
CA LEU A 90 1.87 -16.59 -17.61
C LEU A 90 0.92 -17.43 -18.48
N ALA A 91 -0.10 -16.79 -19.08
CA ALA A 91 -1.06 -17.48 -19.96
C ALA A 91 -0.37 -18.12 -21.18
N ALA A 92 0.62 -17.44 -21.77
CA ALA A 92 1.39 -17.99 -22.89
C ALA A 92 2.24 -19.22 -22.50
N LEU A 93 2.82 -19.22 -21.29
CA LEU A 93 3.57 -20.38 -20.77
C LEU A 93 2.65 -21.55 -20.42
N ASP A 94 1.47 -21.27 -19.86
CA ASP A 94 0.46 -22.29 -19.56
C ASP A 94 -0.06 -22.94 -20.86
N GLU A 95 -0.42 -22.15 -21.87
CA GLU A 95 -0.87 -22.65 -23.18
C GLU A 95 0.22 -23.53 -23.84
N LYS A 96 1.48 -23.08 -23.82
CA LYS A 96 2.60 -23.84 -24.34
C LYS A 96 2.77 -25.18 -23.62
N GLY A 97 2.59 -25.21 -22.30
CA GLY A 97 2.69 -26.42 -21.48
C GLY A 97 1.55 -27.42 -21.71
N GLU A 98 0.42 -26.98 -22.27
CA GLU A 98 -0.66 -27.88 -22.71
C GLU A 98 -0.35 -28.55 -24.06
N GLU A 99 0.39 -27.87 -24.95
CA GLU A 99 0.75 -28.39 -26.28
C GLU A 99 2.03 -29.24 -26.26
N GLU A 100 3.05 -28.83 -25.51
CA GLU A 100 4.38 -29.45 -25.49
C GLU A 100 5.03 -29.41 -24.09
N ASP A 101 6.00 -30.28 -23.85
CA ASP A 101 6.78 -30.25 -22.61
C ASP A 101 7.59 -28.94 -22.52
N LEU A 102 7.40 -28.18 -21.43
CA LEU A 102 8.17 -26.98 -21.15
C LEU A 102 9.63 -27.32 -20.84
N SER A 103 10.55 -26.48 -21.31
CA SER A 103 11.96 -26.60 -20.94
C SER A 103 12.20 -26.23 -19.47
N ASP A 104 13.30 -26.72 -18.87
CA ASP A 104 13.68 -26.36 -17.49
C ASP A 104 13.81 -24.84 -17.29
N ALA A 105 14.22 -24.10 -18.33
CA ALA A 105 14.30 -22.65 -18.30
C ALA A 105 12.91 -22.00 -18.22
N GLU A 106 11.95 -22.52 -18.96
CA GLU A 106 10.56 -22.02 -19.00
C GLU A 106 9.79 -22.37 -17.72
N LEU A 107 10.03 -23.56 -17.15
CA LEU A 107 9.50 -23.91 -15.82
C LEU A 107 10.02 -22.96 -14.73
N THR A 108 11.31 -22.65 -14.79
CA THR A 108 11.92 -21.68 -13.86
C THR A 108 11.31 -20.29 -14.04
N GLU A 109 11.07 -19.88 -15.28
CA GLU A 109 10.41 -18.60 -15.60
C GLU A 109 8.97 -18.56 -15.09
N LEU A 110 8.18 -19.61 -15.33
CA LEU A 110 6.79 -19.73 -14.89
C LEU A 110 6.69 -19.55 -13.37
N HIS A 111 7.56 -20.23 -12.62
CA HIS A 111 7.62 -20.11 -11.16
C HIS A 111 7.98 -18.69 -10.70
N GLY A 112 8.87 -18.01 -11.44
CA GLY A 112 9.24 -16.61 -11.18
C GLY A 112 8.07 -15.65 -11.40
N VAL A 113 7.45 -15.72 -12.58
CA VAL A 113 6.30 -14.87 -12.96
C VAL A 113 5.12 -15.07 -11.98
N ALA A 114 4.84 -16.31 -11.61
CA ALA A 114 3.79 -16.63 -10.64
C ALA A 114 4.08 -16.04 -9.25
N SER A 115 5.35 -15.98 -8.83
CA SER A 115 5.75 -15.38 -7.56
C SER A 115 5.63 -13.86 -7.58
N ASP A 116 6.02 -13.23 -8.69
CA ASP A 116 6.01 -11.76 -8.86
C ASP A 116 4.58 -11.19 -8.91
N ILE A 117 3.59 -11.94 -9.42
CA ILE A 117 2.17 -11.52 -9.42
C ILE A 117 1.58 -11.49 -8.00
N HIS A 118 2.08 -12.33 -7.09
CA HIS A 118 1.56 -12.48 -5.73
C HIS A 118 2.34 -11.69 -4.67
N SER A 119 3.41 -10.99 -5.05
CA SER A 119 4.22 -10.13 -4.18
C SER A 119 3.65 -8.73 -4.00
#